data_AF-O66975-F1
#
_entry.id   AF-O66975-F1
#
_cell.length_a   1.000
_cell.length_b   1.000
_cell.length_c   1.000
_cell.angle_alpha   90.00
_cell.angle_beta   90.00
_cell.angle_gamma   90.00
#
_symmetry.space_group_name_H-M   'P 1'
#
loop_
_entity.id
_entity.type
_entity.pdbx_description
1 polymer ?
#
loop_
_entity_poly.entity_id
_entity_poly.type
_entity_poly.pdbx_seq_one_letter_code
_entity_poly.pdbx_strand_id
1 'polypeptide(L)'
;MIRLIPFILLLIISCAPKICPKPKEILNRVFQKPPEKAKLYGYVKTPILRIPFVFEKNGYDEKIKTPGDVVIFDTSLLCFQGVCFELPELPSNFIYGYFPGDYRIKECNQTVTLVSRDGKEIILEGKRLKAVKYKNLEIIYGEKSKEGYYREISVKLGGQEIKILIEGII
;
A
#
# COMPACT_ATOMS: atom_id res chain seq x y z
N MET A 1 7.58 -61.42 5.72
CA MET A 1 6.81 -60.19 6.00
C MET A 1 7.79 -59.03 6.21
N ILE A 2 8.27 -58.42 5.13
CA ILE A 2 9.24 -57.31 5.22
C ILE A 2 8.45 -56.04 5.52
N ARG A 3 8.72 -55.46 6.69
CA ARG A 3 8.09 -54.24 7.23
C ARG A 3 8.35 -53.07 6.28
N LEU A 4 7.42 -52.79 5.37
CA LEU A 4 7.39 -51.61 4.50
C LEU A 4 6.96 -50.31 5.23
N ILE A 5 6.69 -50.39 6.54
CA ILE A 5 6.17 -49.27 7.34
C ILE A 5 7.16 -48.09 7.49
N PRO A 6 8.50 -48.24 7.63
CA PRO A 6 9.35 -47.08 7.86
C PRO A 6 9.59 -46.22 6.60
N PHE A 7 9.32 -46.72 5.39
CA PHE A 7 9.59 -45.97 4.17
C PHE A 7 8.48 -44.94 3.84
N ILE A 8 7.24 -45.20 4.27
CA ILE A 8 6.11 -44.28 4.06
C ILE A 8 6.22 -43.04 4.95
N LEU A 9 6.82 -43.15 6.14
CA LEU A 9 6.95 -42.00 7.05
C LEU A 9 7.91 -40.92 6.53
N LEU A 10 8.94 -41.29 5.76
CA LEU A 10 9.93 -40.34 5.22
C LEU A 10 9.35 -39.40 4.15
N LEU A 11 8.34 -39.83 3.39
CA LEU A 11 7.73 -39.02 2.33
C LEU A 11 6.83 -37.90 2.88
N ILE A 12 6.28 -38.06 4.09
CA ILE A 12 5.36 -37.07 4.69
C ILE A 12 6.11 -35.86 5.26
N ILE A 13 7.42 -35.99 5.52
CA ILE A 13 8.27 -34.94 6.12
C ILE A 13 9.03 -34.13 5.04
N SER A 14 8.92 -34.51 3.76
CA SER A 14 9.37 -33.65 2.66
C SER A 14 8.39 -32.49 2.49
N CYS A 15 8.34 -31.59 3.48
CA CYS A 15 7.91 -30.22 3.23
C CYS A 15 8.84 -29.66 2.17
N ALA A 16 8.44 -29.77 0.90
CA ALA A 16 9.13 -29.10 -0.19
C ALA A 16 9.37 -27.65 0.24
N PRO A 17 10.60 -27.12 0.14
CA PRO A 17 10.88 -25.76 0.54
C PRO A 17 9.88 -24.87 -0.19
N LYS A 18 9.12 -24.05 0.56
CA LYS A 18 8.20 -23.09 -0.04
C LYS A 18 9.05 -22.14 -0.90
N ILE A 19 9.09 -22.40 -2.20
CA ILE A 19 9.78 -21.55 -3.15
C ILE A 19 9.04 -20.22 -3.14
N CYS A 20 9.67 -19.20 -2.57
CA CYS A 20 9.12 -17.86 -2.62
C CYS A 20 9.16 -17.37 -4.08
N PRO A 21 8.02 -16.94 -4.66
CA PRO A 21 8.01 -16.42 -6.02
C PRO A 21 8.92 -15.19 -6.15
N LYS A 22 9.30 -14.83 -7.38
CA LYS A 22 10.13 -13.64 -7.59
C LYS A 22 9.38 -12.36 -7.18
N PRO A 23 10.05 -11.33 -6.64
CA PRO A 23 9.39 -10.08 -6.22
C PRO A 23 8.47 -9.48 -7.29
N LYS A 24 8.90 -9.44 -8.56
CA LYS A 24 8.08 -8.93 -9.67
C LYS A 24 6.80 -9.75 -9.89
N GLU A 25 6.86 -11.07 -9.76
CA GLU A 25 5.68 -11.94 -9.88
C GLU A 25 4.68 -11.73 -8.74
N ILE A 26 5.20 -11.49 -7.52
CA ILE A 26 4.38 -11.17 -6.35
C ILE A 26 3.68 -9.82 -6.57
N LEU A 27 4.44 -8.78 -6.92
CA LEU A 27 3.91 -7.43 -7.11
C LEU A 27 2.90 -7.35 -8.25
N ASN A 28 3.14 -8.02 -9.39
CA ASN A 28 2.20 -8.04 -10.51
C ASN A 28 0.83 -8.62 -10.17
N ARG A 29 0.71 -9.43 -9.10
CA ARG A 29 -0.57 -9.99 -8.64
C ARG A 29 -1.32 -9.07 -7.66
N VAL A 30 -0.64 -8.09 -7.07
CA VAL A 30 -1.18 -7.20 -6.03
C VAL A 30 -1.40 -5.80 -6.58
N PHE A 31 -0.40 -5.29 -7.30
CA PHE A 31 -0.34 -3.92 -7.79
C PHE A 31 -1.16 -3.76 -9.07
N GLN A 32 -1.96 -2.71 -9.08
CA GLN A 32 -2.66 -2.25 -10.26
C GLN A 32 -2.20 -0.83 -10.52
N LYS A 33 -1.73 -0.56 -11.75
CA LYS A 33 -1.30 0.78 -12.13
C LYS A 33 -2.47 1.74 -11.93
N PRO A 34 -2.26 2.93 -11.35
CA PRO A 34 -3.29 3.97 -11.29
C PRO A 34 -3.80 4.28 -12.70
N PRO A 35 -5.10 4.53 -12.89
CA PRO A 35 -5.64 4.95 -14.18
C PRO A 35 -5.06 6.31 -14.58
N GLU A 36 -4.96 6.57 -15.89
CA GLU A 36 -4.46 7.85 -16.41
C GLU A 36 -5.38 9.02 -16.04
N LYS A 37 -6.67 8.76 -15.81
CA LYS A 37 -7.64 9.73 -15.32
C LYS A 37 -8.44 9.13 -14.19
N ALA A 38 -8.61 9.90 -13.12
CA ALA A 38 -9.50 9.56 -12.03
C ALA A 38 -9.99 10.83 -11.35
N LYS A 39 -11.22 10.77 -10.86
CA LYS A 39 -11.75 11.77 -9.93
C LYS A 39 -12.40 11.01 -8.78
N LEU A 40 -11.88 11.21 -7.57
CA LEU A 40 -12.31 10.52 -6.37
C LEU A 40 -12.75 11.54 -5.33
N TYR A 41 -13.67 11.15 -4.47
CA TYR A 41 -14.04 11.94 -3.31
C TYR A 41 -14.02 11.12 -2.04
N GLY A 42 -13.82 11.82 -0.94
CA GLY A 42 -13.63 11.16 0.33
C GLY A 42 -13.43 12.14 1.46
N TYR A 43 -12.85 11.64 2.54
CA TYR A 43 -12.57 12.41 3.73
C TYR A 43 -11.21 12.06 4.32
N VAL A 44 -10.50 13.09 4.76
CA VAL A 44 -9.38 12.96 5.68
C VAL A 44 -9.96 13.04 7.10
N LYS A 45 -9.85 11.95 7.85
CA LYS A 45 -10.29 11.85 9.24
C LYS A 45 -9.08 11.88 10.16
N THR A 46 -9.07 12.86 11.04
CA THR A 46 -8.18 12.99 12.19
C THR A 46 -8.98 12.69 13.47
N PRO A 47 -8.36 12.61 14.66
CA PRO A 47 -9.09 12.42 15.91
C PRO A 47 -10.18 13.48 16.18
N ILE A 48 -10.01 14.71 15.67
CA ILE A 48 -10.88 15.85 16.01
C ILE A 48 -11.73 16.30 14.81
N LEU A 49 -11.26 16.07 13.57
CA LEU A 49 -11.87 16.65 12.37
C LEU A 49 -12.00 15.65 11.22
N ARG A 50 -13.11 15.77 10.48
CA ARG A 50 -13.33 15.12 9.18
C ARG A 50 -13.35 16.20 8.10
N ILE A 51 -12.38 16.16 7.20
CA ILE A 51 -12.20 17.15 6.13
C ILE A 51 -12.57 16.45 4.81
N PRO A 52 -13.63 16.88 4.09
CA PRO A 52 -13.91 16.31 2.78
C PRO A 52 -12.81 16.70 1.79
N PHE A 53 -12.53 15.83 0.83
CA PHE A 53 -11.57 16.12 -0.23
C PHE A 53 -12.06 15.59 -1.59
N VAL A 54 -11.54 16.20 -2.65
CA VAL A 54 -11.65 15.69 -4.02
C VAL A 54 -10.26 15.50 -4.57
N PHE A 55 -9.95 14.29 -5.01
CA PHE A 55 -8.73 13.96 -5.74
C PHE A 55 -9.02 13.96 -7.24
N GLU A 56 -8.21 14.66 -8.02
CA GLU A 56 -8.28 14.70 -9.48
C GLU A 56 -6.91 14.31 -10.06
N LYS A 57 -6.90 13.36 -11.00
CA LYS A 57 -5.72 12.94 -11.76
C LYS A 57 -5.96 13.11 -13.25
N ASN A 58 -5.01 13.76 -13.93
CA ASN A 58 -4.92 13.85 -15.39
C ASN A 58 -3.47 13.56 -15.82
N GLY A 59 -3.15 12.30 -16.07
CA GLY A 59 -1.79 11.84 -16.36
C GLY A 59 -0.90 12.03 -15.14
N TYR A 60 0.09 12.93 -15.26
CA TYR A 60 1.01 13.29 -14.18
C TYR A 60 0.53 14.46 -13.32
N ASP A 61 -0.50 15.21 -13.74
CA ASP A 61 -1.10 16.27 -12.93
C ASP A 61 -2.05 15.65 -11.91
N GLU A 62 -1.72 15.78 -10.63
CA GLU A 62 -2.49 15.25 -9.50
C GLU A 62 -2.80 16.36 -8.52
N LYS A 63 -4.08 16.52 -8.19
CA LYS A 63 -4.57 17.58 -7.31
C LYS A 63 -5.49 17.00 -6.25
N ILE A 64 -5.30 17.42 -5.01
CA ILE A 64 -6.27 17.19 -3.92
C ILE A 64 -6.81 18.54 -3.49
N LYS A 65 -8.12 18.71 -3.62
CA LYS A 65 -8.85 19.89 -3.17
C LYS A 65 -9.50 19.59 -1.83
N THR A 66 -9.33 20.48 -0.85
CA THR A 66 -10.05 20.46 0.42
C THR A 66 -10.72 21.82 0.65
N PRO A 67 -11.82 21.90 1.43
CA PRO A 67 -12.39 23.19 1.80
C PRO A 67 -11.35 24.06 2.51
N GLY A 68 -11.17 25.29 2.05
CA GLY A 68 -10.26 26.27 2.65
C GLY A 68 -8.78 25.90 2.59
N ASP A 69 -8.37 25.00 1.68
CA ASP A 69 -6.99 24.55 1.51
C ASP A 69 -6.34 24.01 2.80
N VAL A 70 -7.14 23.44 3.71
CA VAL A 70 -6.69 22.90 5.01
C VAL A 70 -5.68 21.76 4.83
N VAL A 71 -5.80 21.03 3.72
CA VAL A 71 -4.83 20.04 3.26
C VAL A 71 -4.45 20.36 1.83
N ILE A 72 -3.15 20.60 1.60
CA ILE A 72 -2.57 20.78 0.28
C ILE A 72 -1.73 19.53 0.01
N PHE A 73 -2.09 18.79 -1.06
CA PHE A 73 -1.16 17.84 -1.65
C PHE A 73 -0.66 18.41 -2.98
N ASP A 74 0.62 18.75 -3.00
CA ASP A 74 1.39 18.87 -4.23
C ASP A 74 2.06 17.51 -4.50
N THR A 75 2.41 17.24 -5.76
CA THR A 75 3.06 16.02 -6.29
C THR A 75 4.11 15.38 -5.38
N SER A 76 4.83 16.17 -4.58
CA SER A 76 5.88 15.69 -3.67
C SER A 76 5.64 15.97 -2.18
N LEU A 77 4.60 16.75 -1.82
CA LEU A 77 4.39 17.22 -0.45
C LEU A 77 2.95 16.98 0.01
N LEU A 78 2.81 16.36 1.18
CA LEU A 78 1.58 16.35 1.97
C LEU A 78 1.69 17.43 3.05
N CYS A 79 0.90 18.50 2.94
CA CYS A 79 0.81 19.54 3.95
C CYS A 79 -0.49 19.43 4.76
N PHE A 80 -0.38 19.31 6.08
CA PHE A 80 -1.50 19.31 7.03
C PHE A 80 -1.22 20.31 8.15
N GLN A 81 -2.11 21.29 8.35
CA GLN A 81 -1.97 22.33 9.39
C GLN A 81 -0.60 23.05 9.37
N GLY A 82 -0.07 23.34 8.18
CA GLY A 82 1.23 24.01 8.00
C GLY A 82 2.46 23.11 8.12
N VAL A 83 2.30 21.83 8.51
CA VAL A 83 3.38 20.85 8.49
C VAL A 83 3.36 20.09 7.18
N CYS A 84 4.44 20.19 6.41
CA CYS A 84 4.60 19.52 5.13
C CYS A 84 5.54 18.33 5.25
N PHE A 85 5.18 17.23 4.61
CA PHE A 85 5.93 15.99 4.59
C PHE A 85 6.22 15.57 3.17
N GLU A 86 7.47 15.18 2.90
CA GLU A 86 7.84 14.58 1.63
C GLU A 86 7.18 13.21 1.50
N LEU A 87 6.49 13.00 0.38
CA LEU A 87 5.95 11.70 0.02
C LEU A 87 6.97 10.96 -0.87
N PRO A 88 7.25 9.68 -0.61
CA PRO A 88 8.16 8.90 -1.46
C PRO A 88 7.61 8.61 -2.86
N GLU A 89 6.32 8.90 -3.12
CA GLU A 89 5.62 8.61 -4.37
C GLU A 89 4.51 9.65 -4.62
N LEU A 90 3.90 9.61 -5.79
CA LEU A 90 2.72 10.42 -6.10
C LEU A 90 1.50 10.01 -5.25
N PRO A 91 0.56 10.93 -4.94
CA PRO A 91 -0.70 10.62 -4.26
C PRO A 91 -1.46 9.41 -4.85
N SER A 92 -1.52 9.30 -6.18
CA SER A 92 -2.18 8.18 -6.86
C SER A 92 -1.55 6.82 -6.55
N ASN A 93 -0.23 6.76 -6.38
CA ASN A 93 0.48 5.53 -6.02
C ASN A 93 0.06 5.05 -4.63
N PHE A 94 -0.18 5.97 -3.69
CA PHE A 94 -0.76 5.61 -2.39
C PHE A 94 -2.20 5.17 -2.51
N ILE A 95 -3.04 5.94 -3.21
CA ILE A 95 -4.48 5.65 -3.36
C ILE A 95 -4.73 4.27 -3.98
N TYR A 96 -3.95 3.88 -4.97
CA TYR A 96 -4.10 2.61 -5.69
C TYR A 96 -3.17 1.50 -5.19
N GLY A 97 -2.30 1.81 -4.22
CA GLY A 97 -1.30 0.88 -3.68
C GLY A 97 -0.32 0.38 -4.75
N TYR A 98 0.19 1.29 -5.58
CA TYR A 98 1.10 1.01 -6.68
C TYR A 98 2.48 1.61 -6.38
N PHE A 99 3.47 0.76 -6.10
CA PHE A 99 4.82 1.20 -5.73
C PHE A 99 5.85 0.62 -6.70
N PRO A 100 6.02 1.21 -7.90
CA PRO A 100 6.97 0.68 -8.87
C PRO A 100 8.39 0.73 -8.31
N GLY A 101 9.23 -0.22 -8.70
CA GLY A 101 10.63 -0.26 -8.28
C GLY A 101 11.21 -1.66 -8.23
N ASP A 102 12.51 -1.72 -7.94
CA ASP A 102 13.22 -2.97 -7.71
C ASP A 102 13.22 -3.31 -6.23
N TYR A 103 12.58 -4.42 -5.89
CA TYR A 103 12.50 -4.93 -4.53
C TYR A 103 13.19 -6.27 -4.39
N ARG A 104 13.71 -6.54 -3.20
CA ARG A 104 14.23 -7.84 -2.76
C ARG A 104 13.32 -8.39 -1.68
N ILE A 105 13.19 -9.72 -1.63
CA ILE A 105 12.49 -10.38 -0.52
C ILE A 105 13.36 -10.28 0.73
N LYS A 106 12.82 -9.67 1.79
CA LYS A 106 13.38 -9.70 3.14
C LYS A 106 12.80 -10.88 3.92
N GLU A 107 11.51 -11.13 3.78
CA GLU A 107 10.81 -12.24 4.43
C GLU A 107 9.71 -12.80 3.53
N CYS A 108 9.50 -14.12 3.57
CA CYS A 108 8.47 -14.80 2.78
C CYS A 108 7.87 -15.98 3.55
N ASN A 109 6.94 -15.66 4.45
CA ASN A 109 6.22 -16.61 5.29
C ASN A 109 4.70 -16.47 5.07
N GLN A 110 3.92 -16.33 6.14
CA GLN A 110 2.50 -15.95 6.05
C GLN A 110 2.35 -14.51 5.51
N THR A 111 3.32 -13.67 5.83
CA THR A 111 3.49 -12.31 5.31
C THR A 111 4.73 -12.28 4.42
N VAL A 112 4.65 -11.54 3.32
CA VAL A 112 5.80 -11.25 2.46
C VAL A 112 6.23 -9.82 2.69
N THR A 113 7.50 -9.64 3.03
CA THR A 113 8.12 -8.32 3.18
C THR A 113 9.12 -8.11 2.05
N LEU A 114 8.88 -7.10 1.23
CA LEU A 114 9.73 -6.69 0.12
C LEU A 114 10.42 -5.38 0.47
N VAL A 115 11.71 -5.24 0.18
CA VAL A 115 12.49 -4.04 0.50
C VAL A 115 13.18 -3.51 -0.75
N SER A 116 13.03 -2.21 -0.99
CA SER A 116 13.71 -1.49 -2.07
C SER A 116 15.11 -1.01 -1.65
N ARG A 117 15.90 -0.52 -2.61
CA ARG A 117 17.25 0.02 -2.31
C ARG A 117 17.20 1.28 -1.44
N ASP A 118 16.18 2.10 -1.58
CA ASP A 118 15.95 3.32 -0.80
C ASP A 118 15.29 3.07 0.56
N GLY A 119 15.06 1.81 0.94
CA GLY A 119 14.56 1.45 2.28
C GLY A 119 13.03 1.45 2.41
N LYS A 120 12.28 1.49 1.31
CA LYS A 120 10.83 1.28 1.30
C LYS A 120 10.54 -0.19 1.56
N GLU A 121 9.73 -0.49 2.56
CA GLU A 121 9.27 -1.84 2.86
C GLU A 121 7.81 -1.99 2.45
N ILE A 122 7.51 -2.95 1.57
CA ILE A 122 6.15 -3.36 1.21
C ILE A 122 5.82 -4.64 1.97
N ILE A 123 4.73 -4.62 2.73
CA ILE A 123 4.25 -5.74 3.52
C ILE A 123 2.96 -6.26 2.89
N LEU A 124 2.97 -7.54 2.50
CA LEU A 124 1.87 -8.23 1.84
C LEU A 124 1.36 -9.37 2.71
N GLU A 125 0.05 -9.52 2.81
CA GLU A 125 -0.61 -10.65 3.45
C GLU A 125 -1.43 -11.39 2.38
N GLY A 126 -0.96 -12.58 1.98
CA GLY A 126 -1.50 -13.28 0.82
C GLY A 126 -1.39 -12.45 -0.46
N LYS A 127 -2.54 -12.12 -1.09
CA LYS A 127 -2.62 -11.30 -2.31
C LYS A 127 -2.97 -9.84 -2.05
N ARG A 128 -2.88 -9.38 -0.80
CA ARG A 128 -3.27 -8.02 -0.39
C ARG A 128 -2.06 -7.22 0.07
N LEU A 129 -1.98 -5.97 -0.38
CA LEU A 129 -1.12 -4.97 0.22
C LEU A 129 -1.65 -4.65 1.62
N LYS A 130 -0.83 -4.91 2.64
CA LYS A 130 -1.17 -4.67 4.05
C LYS A 130 -0.61 -3.34 4.52
N ALA A 131 0.67 -3.11 4.25
CA ALA A 131 1.32 -1.87 4.64
C ALA A 131 2.51 -1.49 3.76
N VAL A 132 2.88 -0.22 3.78
CA VAL A 132 4.13 0.31 3.24
C VAL A 132 4.82 1.15 4.31
N LYS A 133 6.12 0.92 4.52
CA LYS A 133 6.96 1.67 5.46
C LYS A 133 8.06 2.41 4.71
N TYR A 134 8.31 3.65 5.08
CA TYR A 134 9.42 4.43 4.55
C TYR A 134 9.86 5.48 5.57
N LYS A 135 11.08 5.36 6.10
CA LYS A 135 11.58 6.23 7.20
C LYS A 135 10.58 6.23 8.38
N ASN A 136 10.02 7.39 8.73
CA ASN A 136 9.04 7.56 9.83
C ASN A 136 7.58 7.43 9.39
N LEU A 137 7.33 7.10 8.11
CA LEU A 137 6.00 6.96 7.52
C LEU A 137 5.61 5.47 7.47
N GLU A 138 4.45 5.15 8.02
CA GLU A 138 3.79 3.85 7.85
C GLU A 138 2.40 4.05 7.28
N ILE A 139 2.10 3.35 6.19
CA ILE A 139 0.82 3.42 5.49
C ILE A 139 0.18 2.05 5.57
N ILE A 140 -1.02 1.99 6.13
CA ILE A 140 -1.76 0.74 6.34
C ILE A 140 -2.98 0.77 5.44
N TYR A 141 -3.17 -0.34 4.72
CA TYR A 141 -4.16 -0.46 3.66
C TYR A 141 -5.37 -1.26 4.10
N GLY A 142 -6.55 -0.64 3.95
CA GLY A 142 -7.85 -1.25 4.15
C GLY A 142 -8.31 -2.10 2.96
N GLU A 143 -9.62 -2.12 2.75
CA GLU A 143 -10.24 -2.84 1.63
C GLU A 143 -9.97 -2.13 0.28
N LYS A 144 -9.73 -2.92 -0.76
CA LYS A 144 -9.58 -2.43 -2.14
C LYS A 144 -10.95 -2.46 -2.83
N SER A 145 -11.32 -1.35 -3.47
CA SER A 145 -12.55 -1.24 -4.26
C SER A 145 -12.47 -2.07 -5.55
N LYS A 146 -13.62 -2.26 -6.21
CA LYS A 146 -13.68 -2.94 -7.52
C LYS A 146 -12.96 -2.16 -8.62
N GLU A 147 -12.88 -0.85 -8.46
CA GLU A 147 -12.21 0.08 -9.38
C GLU A 147 -10.70 0.23 -9.09
N GLY A 148 -10.21 -0.45 -8.04
CA GLY A 148 -8.78 -0.63 -7.79
C GLY A 148 -8.15 0.34 -6.77
N TYR A 149 -8.87 1.33 -6.27
CA TYR A 149 -8.38 2.20 -5.18
C TYR A 149 -8.65 1.58 -3.81
N TYR A 150 -7.90 1.99 -2.79
CA TYR A 150 -8.16 1.59 -1.41
C TYR A 150 -9.18 2.51 -0.75
N ARG A 151 -10.22 1.93 -0.14
CA ARG A 151 -11.31 2.67 0.52
C ARG A 151 -10.89 3.29 1.84
N GLU A 152 -9.94 2.66 2.54
CA GLU A 152 -9.36 3.18 3.78
C GLU A 152 -7.84 3.07 3.70
N ILE A 153 -7.15 4.18 3.98
CA ILE A 153 -5.70 4.27 4.08
C ILE A 153 -5.37 4.98 5.39
N SER A 154 -4.75 4.27 6.33
CA SER A 154 -4.25 4.86 7.57
C SER A 154 -2.79 5.28 7.39
N VAL A 155 -2.50 6.55 7.59
CA VAL A 155 -1.16 7.15 7.48
C VAL A 155 -0.67 7.47 8.88
N LYS A 156 0.39 6.80 9.31
CA LYS A 156 1.06 7.02 10.60
C LYS A 156 2.38 7.73 10.40
N LEU A 157 2.57 8.85 11.10
CA LEU A 157 3.75 9.69 10.99
C LEU A 157 4.07 10.38 12.31
N GLY A 158 5.25 10.13 12.87
CA GLY A 158 5.70 10.83 14.08
C GLY A 158 4.74 10.70 15.29
N GLY A 159 4.03 9.58 15.40
CA GLY A 159 3.03 9.33 16.45
C GLY A 159 1.62 9.86 16.15
N GLN A 160 1.43 10.59 15.05
CA GLN A 160 0.10 10.99 14.56
C GLN A 160 -0.45 9.93 13.61
N GLU A 161 -1.78 9.74 13.63
CA GLU A 161 -2.49 8.90 12.66
C GLU A 161 -3.57 9.73 11.96
N ILE A 162 -3.53 9.72 10.63
CA ILE A 162 -4.54 10.30 9.76
C ILE A 162 -5.15 9.18 8.94
N LYS A 163 -6.48 9.15 8.83
CA LYS A 163 -7.19 8.20 7.97
C LYS A 163 -7.70 8.88 6.72
N ILE A 164 -7.45 8.32 5.56
CA ILE A 164 -8.03 8.73 4.28
C ILE A 164 -9.11 7.71 3.94
N LEU A 165 -10.35 8.18 3.86
CA LEU A 165 -11.53 7.39 3.52
C LEU A 165 -12.02 7.81 2.14
N ILE A 166 -12.02 6.89 1.17
CA ILE A 166 -12.46 7.14 -0.21
C ILE A 166 -13.83 6.50 -0.40
N GLU A 167 -14.82 7.33 -0.71
CA GLU A 167 -16.22 6.91 -0.82
C GLU A 167 -16.56 6.44 -2.24
N GLY A 168 -15.99 7.09 -3.27
CA GLY A 168 -16.32 6.76 -4.65
C GLY A 168 -15.60 7.58 -5.72
N ILE A 169 -15.95 7.26 -6.96
CA ILE A 169 -15.55 7.99 -8.17
C ILE A 169 -16.62 9.03 -8.50
N ILE A 170 -16.20 10.21 -8.96
CA ILE A 170 -17.08 11.24 -9.57
C ILE A 170 -16.90 11.23 -11.08
#